data_AF-A0ABC9U5R6-F1
#
_entry.id   AF-A0ABC9U5R6-F1
#
_cell.length_a   1.000
_cell.length_b   1.000
_cell.length_c   1.000
_cell.angle_alpha   90.00
_cell.angle_beta   90.00
_cell.angle_gamma   90.00
#
_symmetry.space_group_name_H-M   'P 1'
#
loop_
_entity.id
_entity.type
_entity.pdbx_description
1 polymer ?
#
loop_
_entity_poly.entity_id
_entity_poly.type
_entity_poly.pdbx_seq_one_letter_code
_entity_poly.pdbx_strand_id
1 'polypeptide(L)'
;MKLADSELFGTVIVPEDFSEILTLATFDIHNERNIYMWRGQGDIAWPIHSSAYRRLMKDRDYPLGEHVMRDYERELLLNAQHQGYHFEDGRELSDFELLAKLQHHGAATRMIDVSRNMLVALWFACDSMRDKTGLLFGLHYSAINGFEGRPDKRSYNQVFDRKTDIATNEDDFDNTPTLWQPPVVTKRIAAQSAQFLYSRVSNDRTGSLSFRCGENIVNMIVITPEMKTKCLKILENTFDIRRFTLFPDIDGFCFSNSTNFGCHSNERW
;
A
#
# COMPACT_ATOMS: atom_id res chain seq x y z
N MET A 1 23.14 7.24 11.70
CA MET A 1 22.67 7.03 10.31
C MET A 1 23.69 6.29 9.47
N LYS A 2 23.37 5.05 9.11
CA LYS A 2 24.15 4.28 8.15
C LYS A 2 23.47 4.32 6.78
N LEU A 3 24.27 4.37 5.72
CA LEU A 3 23.78 4.22 4.35
C LEU A 3 24.08 2.81 3.86
N ALA A 4 23.16 2.23 3.09
CA ALA A 4 23.34 0.96 2.42
C ALA A 4 22.84 1.08 0.99
N ASP A 5 23.39 0.29 0.07
CA ASP A 5 22.91 0.26 -1.31
C ASP A 5 21.92 -0.88 -1.51
N SER A 6 20.81 -0.56 -2.19
CA SER A 6 19.76 -1.48 -2.60
C SER A 6 19.77 -1.60 -4.12
N GLU A 7 19.68 -2.82 -4.64
CA GLU A 7 19.64 -3.09 -6.08
C GLU A 7 18.44 -2.42 -6.77
N LEU A 8 17.31 -2.30 -6.08
CA LEU A 8 16.09 -1.71 -6.62
C LEU A 8 15.97 -0.21 -6.32
N PHE A 9 16.44 0.22 -5.16
CA PHE A 9 16.10 1.53 -4.60
C PHE A 9 17.31 2.48 -4.46
N GLY A 10 18.50 2.05 -4.91
CA GLY A 10 19.71 2.85 -4.79
C GLY A 10 20.16 2.99 -3.33
N THR A 11 20.74 4.13 -2.98
CA THR A 11 21.23 4.37 -1.62
C THR A 11 20.06 4.63 -0.66
N VAL A 12 19.97 3.78 0.37
CA VAL A 12 18.89 3.76 1.37
C VAL A 12 19.43 3.96 2.78
N ILE A 13 18.58 4.48 3.67
CA ILE A 13 18.96 4.81 5.05
C ILE A 13 18.67 3.65 5.99
N VAL A 14 19.66 3.25 6.78
CA VAL A 14 19.55 2.23 7.83
C VAL A 14 19.60 2.92 9.21
N PRO A 15 18.50 2.90 9.97
CA PRO A 15 18.43 3.45 11.32
C PRO A 15 19.13 2.52 12.32
N GLU A 16 19.78 3.12 13.31
CA GLU A 16 20.49 2.45 14.40
C GLU A 16 19.56 2.09 15.57
N ASP A 17 18.50 2.89 15.78
CA ASP A 17 17.49 2.68 16.80
C ASP A 17 16.08 3.11 16.36
N PHE A 18 15.08 2.84 17.23
CA PHE A 18 13.69 3.15 16.96
C PHE A 18 13.42 4.66 16.90
N SER A 19 14.15 5.47 17.66
CA SER A 19 13.95 6.92 17.67
C SER A 19 14.41 7.55 16.36
N GLU A 20 15.49 7.04 15.77
CA GLU A 20 15.97 7.46 14.45
C GLU A 20 14.93 7.19 13.36
N ILE A 21 14.13 6.12 13.45
CA ILE A 21 13.00 5.88 12.52
C ILE A 21 11.99 7.02 12.60
N LEU A 22 11.63 7.45 13.81
CA LEU A 22 10.69 8.56 14.00
C LEU A 22 11.27 9.86 13.45
N THR A 23 12.54 10.12 13.73
CA THR A 23 13.27 11.28 13.19
C THR A 23 13.26 11.28 11.66
N LEU A 24 13.65 10.17 11.03
CA LEU A 24 13.68 10.05 9.57
C LEU A 24 12.32 10.24 8.92
N ALA A 25 11.24 9.94 9.65
CA ALA A 25 9.89 10.16 9.16
C ALA A 25 9.36 11.58 9.36
N THR A 26 9.96 12.37 10.26
CA THR A 26 9.52 13.73 10.58
C THR A 26 10.35 14.82 9.93
N PHE A 27 11.55 14.55 9.43
CA PHE A 27 12.46 15.57 8.90
C PHE A 27 12.37 15.70 7.38
N ASP A 28 11.67 16.73 6.92
CA ASP A 28 12.00 17.45 5.69
C ASP A 28 12.25 18.92 6.08
N ILE A 29 13.47 19.42 5.83
CA ILE A 29 14.01 20.68 6.41
C ILE A 29 13.41 21.92 5.69
N HIS A 30 12.64 21.70 4.62
CA HIS A 30 12.18 22.77 3.73
C HIS A 30 10.66 22.92 3.61
N ASN A 31 9.84 22.12 4.32
CA ASN A 31 8.39 22.13 4.14
C ASN A 31 7.62 22.15 5.47
N GLU A 32 6.64 23.06 5.60
CA GLU A 32 5.80 23.21 6.79
C GLU A 32 4.80 22.05 6.99
N ARG A 33 4.70 21.12 6.02
CA ARG A 33 3.74 20.01 6.02
C ARG A 33 4.40 18.67 5.69
N ASN A 34 4.90 17.98 6.71
CA ASN A 34 5.44 16.62 6.59
C ASN A 34 4.32 15.57 6.58
N ILE A 35 3.49 15.61 5.54
CA ILE A 35 2.41 14.65 5.34
C ILE A 35 2.90 13.55 4.41
N TYR A 36 2.96 12.34 4.94
CA TYR A 36 3.44 11.16 4.24
C TYR A 36 2.40 10.04 4.24
N MET A 37 2.31 9.32 3.12
CA MET A 37 1.61 8.05 3.00
C MET A 37 2.60 6.92 3.09
N TRP A 38 2.45 6.07 4.10
CA TRP A 38 3.43 5.07 4.48
C TRP A 38 3.04 3.67 4.03
N ARG A 39 4.03 2.86 3.66
CA ARG A 39 3.82 1.43 3.46
C ARG A 39 5.05 0.64 3.89
N GLY A 40 4.78 -0.46 4.58
CA GLY A 40 5.79 -1.42 4.98
C GLY A 40 5.85 -2.62 4.05
N GLN A 41 7.06 -3.05 3.73
CA GLN A 41 7.34 -4.30 3.03
C GLN A 41 8.28 -5.16 3.88
N GLY A 42 8.00 -6.46 3.93
CA GLY A 42 8.81 -7.41 4.69
C GLY A 42 10.19 -7.65 4.09
N ASP A 43 10.36 -7.38 2.79
CA ASP A 43 11.61 -7.59 2.09
C ASP A 43 11.92 -6.38 1.19
N ILE A 44 13.12 -5.82 1.34
CA ILE A 44 13.63 -4.73 0.51
C ILE A 44 13.90 -5.18 -0.93
N ALA A 45 14.06 -6.48 -1.18
CA ALA A 45 14.23 -7.03 -2.52
C ALA A 45 12.91 -7.08 -3.32
N TRP A 46 11.78 -6.71 -2.72
CA TRP A 46 10.48 -6.71 -3.41
C TRP A 46 10.21 -5.36 -4.08
N PRO A 47 9.98 -5.35 -5.41
CA PRO A 47 9.42 -4.19 -6.08
C PRO A 47 8.01 -3.90 -5.56
N ILE A 48 7.62 -2.62 -5.57
CA ILE A 48 6.31 -2.13 -5.13
C ILE A 48 5.28 -2.40 -6.23
N HIS A 49 4.94 -3.68 -6.42
CA HIS A 49 3.93 -4.12 -7.37
C HIS A 49 2.57 -4.31 -6.71
N SER A 50 1.52 -3.86 -7.40
CA SER A 50 0.14 -4.18 -7.05
C SER A 50 -0.11 -5.69 -7.17
N SER A 51 -1.15 -6.18 -6.48
CA SER A 51 -1.50 -7.61 -6.53
C SER A 51 -1.96 -8.02 -7.93
N ALA A 52 -2.66 -7.15 -8.67
CA ALA A 52 -3.02 -7.39 -10.07
C ALA A 52 -1.78 -7.47 -10.97
N TYR A 53 -0.80 -6.57 -10.80
CA TYR A 53 0.44 -6.62 -11.58
C TYR A 53 1.16 -7.95 -11.36
N ARG A 54 1.34 -8.34 -10.09
CA ARG A 54 1.94 -9.65 -9.74
C ARG A 54 1.18 -10.82 -10.32
N ARG A 55 -0.16 -10.78 -10.30
CA ARG A 55 -1.01 -11.83 -10.89
C ARG A 55 -0.82 -11.93 -12.39
N LEU A 56 -0.86 -10.80 -13.10
CA LEU A 56 -0.79 -10.76 -14.56
C LEU A 56 0.61 -11.08 -15.10
N MET A 57 1.66 -10.81 -14.33
CA MET A 57 3.04 -11.14 -14.69
C MET A 57 3.44 -12.60 -14.47
N LYS A 58 2.64 -13.42 -13.77
CA LYS A 58 2.97 -14.83 -13.52
C LYS A 58 3.16 -15.64 -14.82
N ASP A 59 2.37 -15.32 -15.83
CA ASP A 59 2.32 -16.04 -17.10
C ASP A 59 2.90 -15.19 -18.25
N ARG A 60 3.74 -14.18 -17.94
CA ARG A 60 4.27 -13.22 -18.92
C ARG A 60 5.76 -12.97 -18.73
N ASP A 61 6.48 -12.97 -19.85
CA ASP A 61 7.91 -12.62 -19.90
C ASP A 61 8.17 -11.19 -20.40
N TYR A 62 7.12 -10.42 -20.68
CA TYR A 62 7.22 -9.05 -21.20
C TYR A 62 6.44 -8.05 -20.33
N PRO A 63 6.83 -6.76 -20.36
CA PRO A 63 6.23 -5.74 -19.50
C PRO A 63 4.71 -5.61 -19.70
N LEU A 64 3.98 -5.36 -18.62
CA LEU A 64 2.54 -5.25 -18.64
C LEU A 64 2.10 -3.89 -19.22
N GLY A 65 1.33 -3.90 -20.30
CA GLY A 65 0.71 -2.69 -20.83
C GLY A 65 -0.51 -2.25 -20.02
N GLU A 66 -0.75 -0.94 -19.91
CA GLU A 66 -1.94 -0.37 -19.24
C GLU A 66 -3.25 -0.99 -19.74
N HIS A 67 -3.37 -1.21 -21.05
CA HIS A 67 -4.57 -1.80 -21.65
C HIS A 67 -4.89 -3.19 -21.07
N VAL A 68 -3.87 -4.00 -20.75
CA VAL A 68 -4.04 -5.33 -20.16
C VAL A 68 -4.57 -5.23 -18.74
N MET A 69 -3.99 -4.35 -17.93
CA MET A 69 -4.44 -4.10 -16.56
C MET A 69 -5.89 -3.61 -16.54
N ARG A 70 -6.23 -2.67 -17.42
CA ARG A 70 -7.59 -2.14 -17.54
C ARG A 70 -8.57 -3.22 -17.96
N ASP A 71 -8.25 -3.99 -18.99
CA ASP A 71 -9.17 -5.03 -19.48
C ASP A 71 -9.36 -6.11 -18.41
N TYR A 72 -8.31 -6.49 -17.67
CA TYR A 72 -8.41 -7.40 -16.52
C TYR A 72 -9.34 -6.89 -15.42
N GLU A 73 -9.18 -5.65 -14.96
CA GLU A 73 -10.02 -5.12 -13.87
C GLU A 73 -11.45 -4.81 -14.32
N ARG A 74 -11.66 -4.45 -15.59
CA ARG A 74 -13.02 -4.34 -16.15
C ARG A 74 -13.74 -5.68 -16.11
N GLU A 75 -13.07 -6.76 -16.51
CA GLU A 75 -13.64 -8.11 -16.40
C GLU A 75 -13.86 -8.51 -14.93
N LEU A 76 -12.94 -8.17 -14.03
CA LEU A 76 -13.12 -8.41 -12.59
C LEU A 76 -14.37 -7.69 -12.04
N LEU A 77 -14.54 -6.41 -12.38
CA LEU A 77 -15.69 -5.60 -11.99
C LEU A 77 -16.99 -6.16 -12.57
N LEU A 78 -17.03 -6.46 -13.87
CA LEU A 78 -18.20 -7.02 -14.55
C LEU A 78 -18.62 -8.35 -13.91
N ASN A 79 -17.66 -9.24 -13.64
CA ASN A 79 -17.93 -10.51 -12.98
C ASN A 79 -18.45 -10.32 -11.55
N ALA A 80 -17.86 -9.41 -10.78
CA ALA A 80 -18.32 -9.12 -9.42
C ALA A 80 -19.72 -8.48 -9.39
N GLN A 81 -20.02 -7.60 -10.35
CA GLN A 81 -21.34 -6.99 -10.53
C GLN A 81 -22.39 -8.04 -10.87
N HIS A 82 -22.08 -8.94 -11.81
CA HIS A 82 -22.96 -10.06 -12.18
C HIS A 82 -23.32 -10.93 -10.97
N GLN A 83 -22.37 -11.15 -10.05
CA GLN A 83 -22.60 -11.90 -8.82
C GLN A 83 -23.30 -11.10 -7.72
N GLY A 84 -23.62 -9.82 -7.94
CA GLY A 84 -24.30 -8.97 -6.97
C GLY A 84 -23.41 -8.37 -5.88
N TYR A 85 -22.08 -8.51 -5.96
CA TYR A 85 -21.16 -8.01 -4.91
C TYR A 85 -21.04 -6.47 -4.85
N HIS A 86 -21.59 -5.79 -5.84
CA HIS A 86 -21.69 -4.32 -5.91
C HIS A 86 -22.78 -3.73 -5.01
N PHE A 87 -23.51 -4.54 -4.24
CA PHE A 87 -24.41 -4.05 -3.21
C PHE A 87 -23.85 -4.31 -1.82
N GLU A 88 -24.02 -3.33 -0.93
CA GLU A 88 -23.65 -3.41 0.48
C GLU A 88 -24.58 -2.51 1.30
N ASP A 89 -25.19 -3.07 2.35
CA ASP A 89 -26.13 -2.36 3.24
C ASP A 89 -27.23 -1.58 2.51
N GLY A 90 -27.75 -2.15 1.41
CA GLY A 90 -28.81 -1.53 0.60
C GLY A 90 -28.35 -0.39 -0.30
N ARG A 91 -27.04 -0.14 -0.39
CA ARG A 91 -26.42 0.84 -1.29
C ARG A 91 -25.63 0.15 -2.40
N GLU A 92 -25.67 0.74 -3.59
CA GLU A 92 -24.78 0.38 -4.69
C GLU A 92 -23.39 1.01 -4.50
N LEU A 93 -22.36 0.18 -4.64
CA LEU A 93 -20.97 0.55 -4.58
C LEU A 93 -20.51 1.10 -5.94
N SER A 94 -19.75 2.18 -5.92
CA SER A 94 -18.98 2.63 -7.08
C SER A 94 -17.90 1.58 -7.45
N ASP A 95 -17.37 1.67 -8.67
CA ASP A 95 -16.34 0.73 -9.14
C ASP A 95 -15.12 0.65 -8.19
N PHE A 96 -14.67 1.78 -7.64
CA PHE A 96 -13.53 1.81 -6.71
C PHE A 96 -13.88 1.24 -5.33
N GLU A 97 -15.11 1.46 -4.85
CA GLU A 97 -15.59 0.82 -3.62
C GLU A 97 -15.71 -0.70 -3.80
N LEU A 98 -16.19 -1.15 -4.95
CA LEU A 98 -16.24 -2.56 -5.30
C LEU A 98 -14.83 -3.15 -5.39
N LEU A 99 -13.87 -2.49 -6.06
CA LEU A 99 -12.47 -2.93 -6.08
C LEU A 99 -11.87 -3.00 -4.67
N ALA A 100 -12.17 -2.04 -3.81
CA ALA A 100 -11.66 -2.02 -2.43
C ALA A 100 -12.23 -3.18 -1.61
N LYS A 101 -13.53 -3.46 -1.75
CA LYS A 101 -14.20 -4.63 -1.16
C LYS A 101 -13.59 -5.93 -1.66
N LEU A 102 -13.38 -6.06 -2.97
CA LEU A 102 -12.77 -7.24 -3.56
C LEU A 102 -11.33 -7.44 -3.06
N GLN A 103 -10.52 -6.39 -3.00
CA GLN A 103 -9.16 -6.44 -2.47
C GLN A 103 -9.13 -6.80 -0.98
N HIS A 104 -10.06 -6.29 -0.20
CA HIS A 104 -10.21 -6.64 1.21
C HIS A 104 -10.39 -8.16 1.41
N HIS A 105 -11.09 -8.82 0.47
CA HIS A 105 -11.27 -10.27 0.42
C HIS A 105 -10.23 -11.01 -0.43
N GLY A 106 -9.13 -10.35 -0.81
CA GLY A 106 -7.97 -10.99 -1.45
C GLY A 106 -7.99 -11.02 -2.98
N ALA A 107 -8.92 -10.34 -3.63
CA ALA A 107 -8.85 -10.16 -5.09
C ALA A 107 -7.62 -9.34 -5.47
N ALA A 108 -7.03 -9.68 -6.62
CA ALA A 108 -5.88 -8.96 -7.14
C ALA A 108 -6.34 -7.71 -7.89
N THR A 109 -5.97 -6.52 -7.40
CA THR A 109 -6.33 -5.21 -7.95
C THR A 109 -5.06 -4.38 -8.20
N ARG A 110 -5.17 -3.29 -8.96
CA ARG A 110 -4.06 -2.37 -9.21
C ARG A 110 -3.73 -1.48 -8.01
N MET A 111 -4.63 -1.43 -7.03
CA MET A 111 -4.49 -0.60 -5.85
C MET A 111 -3.43 -1.14 -4.90
N ILE A 112 -2.69 -0.23 -4.29
CA ILE A 112 -1.65 -0.51 -3.30
C ILE A 112 -2.08 0.10 -1.98
N ASP A 113 -2.12 -0.74 -0.94
CA ASP A 113 -2.43 -0.30 0.42
C ASP A 113 -1.30 0.60 0.97
N VAL A 114 -1.66 1.81 1.37
CA VAL A 114 -0.81 2.71 2.14
C VAL A 114 -1.55 3.11 3.42
N SER A 115 -0.81 3.55 4.44
CA SER A 115 -1.35 3.97 5.73
C SER A 115 -0.94 5.41 6.00
N ARG A 116 -1.88 6.19 6.55
CA ARG A 116 -1.57 7.50 7.13
C ARG A 116 -0.77 7.39 8.42
N ASN A 117 -0.78 6.23 9.05
CA ASN A 117 -0.05 5.98 10.28
C ASN A 117 1.23 5.22 9.98
N MET A 118 2.36 5.91 10.12
CA MET A 118 3.68 5.31 9.92
C MET A 118 3.90 4.08 10.80
N LEU A 119 3.44 4.08 12.06
CA LEU A 119 3.66 2.95 12.96
C LEU A 119 2.90 1.70 12.53
N VAL A 120 1.75 1.87 11.87
CA VAL A 120 1.01 0.77 11.24
C VAL A 120 1.79 0.22 10.06
N ALA A 121 2.31 1.09 9.18
CA ALA A 121 3.17 0.68 8.08
C ALA A 121 4.45 -0.01 8.56
N LEU A 122 5.08 0.50 9.63
CA LEU A 122 6.24 -0.11 10.25
C LEU A 122 5.91 -1.49 10.79
N TRP A 123 4.74 -1.67 11.43
CA TRP A 123 4.27 -2.98 11.86
C TRP A 123 4.22 -3.97 10.69
N PHE A 124 3.68 -3.56 9.53
CA PHE A 124 3.65 -4.41 8.33
C PHE A 124 5.04 -4.78 7.81
N ALA A 125 5.98 -3.82 7.80
CA ALA A 125 7.37 -4.08 7.44
C ALA A 125 8.04 -5.09 8.39
N CYS A 126 7.68 -5.06 9.68
CA CYS A 126 8.30 -5.87 10.70
C CYS A 126 7.68 -7.25 10.87
N ASP A 127 6.35 -7.36 10.76
CA ASP A 127 5.64 -8.61 11.01
C ASP A 127 5.77 -9.58 9.83
N SER A 128 5.89 -9.06 8.61
CA SER A 128 6.14 -9.86 7.41
C SER A 128 7.64 -10.18 7.24
N MET A 129 7.95 -11.43 6.87
CA MET A 129 9.32 -11.93 6.62
C MET A 129 10.31 -11.49 7.72
N ARG A 130 10.08 -11.93 8.97
CA ARG A 130 10.81 -11.46 10.16
C ARG A 130 12.34 -11.67 10.08
N ASP A 131 12.77 -12.63 9.27
CA ASP A 131 14.16 -13.00 9.01
C ASP A 131 14.82 -12.20 7.86
N LYS A 132 14.04 -11.40 7.11
CA LYS A 132 14.52 -10.57 6.00
C LYS A 132 14.58 -9.10 6.38
N THR A 133 15.43 -8.36 5.68
CA THR A 133 15.49 -6.90 5.78
C THR A 133 14.26 -6.29 5.14
N GLY A 134 13.44 -5.57 5.91
CA GLY A 134 12.25 -4.90 5.43
C GLY A 134 12.52 -3.47 4.95
N LEU A 135 11.48 -2.87 4.37
CA LEU A 135 11.48 -1.49 3.90
C LEU A 135 10.23 -0.78 4.41
N LEU A 136 10.41 0.34 5.09
CA LEU A 136 9.37 1.31 5.35
C LEU A 136 9.55 2.47 4.36
N PHE A 137 8.59 2.67 3.48
CA PHE A 137 8.62 3.80 2.55
C PHE A 137 7.50 4.80 2.85
N GLY A 138 7.81 6.08 2.66
CA GLY A 138 6.89 7.20 2.82
C GLY A 138 6.84 8.02 1.54
N LEU A 139 5.63 8.23 1.00
CA LEU A 139 5.37 9.10 -0.15
C LEU A 139 4.90 10.46 0.36
N HIS A 140 5.63 11.52 0.02
CA HIS A 140 5.25 12.87 0.40
C HIS A 140 3.95 13.29 -0.30
N TYR A 141 3.12 14.13 0.32
CA TYR A 141 1.83 14.54 -0.26
C TYR A 141 1.98 15.30 -1.59
N SER A 142 3.12 15.94 -1.85
CA SER A 142 3.41 16.59 -3.13
C SER A 142 3.66 15.59 -4.26
N ALA A 143 3.92 14.32 -3.93
CA ALA A 143 4.14 13.21 -4.84
C ALA A 143 2.86 12.56 -5.35
N ILE A 144 1.70 12.95 -4.80
CA ILE A 144 0.45 12.23 -4.98
C ILE A 144 -0.66 13.20 -5.39
N ASN A 145 -1.54 12.71 -6.25
CA ASN A 145 -2.78 13.37 -6.58
C ASN A 145 -3.91 12.91 -5.66
N GLY A 146 -5.00 13.68 -5.63
CA GLY A 146 -6.20 13.34 -4.86
C GLY A 146 -6.34 14.13 -3.57
N PHE A 147 -7.50 14.00 -2.95
CA PHE A 147 -7.84 14.72 -1.71
C PHE A 147 -8.42 13.74 -0.70
N GLU A 148 -8.08 13.93 0.57
CA GLU A 148 -8.72 13.22 1.66
C GLU A 148 -10.20 13.64 1.80
N GLY A 149 -11.06 12.69 2.18
CA GLY A 149 -12.45 12.97 2.56
C GLY A 149 -13.37 13.38 1.41
N ARG A 150 -12.95 13.22 0.15
CA ARG A 150 -13.78 13.49 -1.02
C ARG A 150 -14.09 12.19 -1.77
N PRO A 151 -15.37 11.82 -1.93
CA PRO A 151 -15.72 10.67 -2.75
C PRO A 151 -15.37 10.97 -4.21
N ASP A 152 -14.66 10.05 -4.86
CA ASP A 152 -14.50 10.09 -6.31
C ASP A 152 -15.75 9.49 -6.97
N LYS A 153 -16.44 10.31 -7.77
CA LYS A 153 -17.67 9.90 -8.48
C LYS A 153 -17.40 9.34 -9.87
N ARG A 154 -16.14 9.37 -10.33
CA ARG A 154 -15.78 8.90 -11.66
C ARG A 154 -15.88 7.37 -11.72
N SER A 155 -16.41 6.85 -12.83
CA SER A 155 -16.36 5.42 -13.09
C SER A 155 -14.94 4.97 -13.44
N TYR A 156 -14.69 3.68 -13.36
CA TYR A 156 -13.38 3.10 -13.68
C TYR A 156 -12.90 3.50 -15.09
N ASN A 157 -13.79 3.45 -16.08
CA ASN A 157 -13.45 3.82 -17.46
C ASN A 157 -13.17 5.32 -17.64
N GLN A 158 -13.74 6.19 -16.80
CA GLN A 158 -13.43 7.62 -16.80
C GLN A 158 -12.07 7.91 -16.19
N VAL A 159 -11.64 7.11 -15.21
CA VAL A 159 -10.30 7.23 -14.60
C VAL A 159 -9.23 6.65 -15.53
N PHE A 160 -9.53 5.56 -16.26
CA PHE A 160 -8.59 4.87 -17.15
C PHE A 160 -9.05 4.86 -18.63
N ASP A 161 -9.32 6.03 -19.21
CA ASP A 161 -9.85 6.18 -20.58
C ASP A 161 -8.86 5.70 -21.68
N ARG A 162 -9.36 4.92 -22.65
CA ARG A 162 -8.64 4.45 -23.86
C ARG A 162 -8.08 5.57 -24.71
N LYS A 163 -8.75 6.72 -24.82
CA LYS A 163 -8.29 7.82 -25.69
C LYS A 163 -6.90 8.31 -25.31
N THR A 164 -6.56 8.15 -24.03
CA THR A 164 -5.28 8.51 -23.47
C THR A 164 -4.19 7.45 -23.66
N ASP A 165 -4.53 6.25 -24.12
CA ASP A 165 -3.57 5.19 -24.51
C ASP A 165 -3.02 5.43 -25.93
N ILE A 166 -3.76 6.18 -26.76
CA ILE A 166 -3.53 6.36 -28.20
C ILE A 166 -2.95 7.76 -28.51
N ALA A 167 -2.91 8.66 -27.53
CA ALA A 167 -2.26 9.95 -27.66
C ALA A 167 -0.74 9.75 -27.75
N THR A 168 -0.26 9.90 -28.97
CA THR A 168 1.12 9.95 -29.41
C THR A 168 1.95 10.98 -28.66
N ASN A 169 3.22 10.62 -28.41
CA ASN A 169 4.34 11.45 -27.99
C ASN A 169 4.38 11.82 -26.49
N GLU A 170 5.48 11.37 -25.90
CA GLU A 170 6.23 11.91 -24.75
C GLU A 170 5.66 13.19 -24.10
N ASP A 171 5.51 13.14 -22.78
CA ASP A 171 5.50 14.25 -21.81
C ASP A 171 4.21 14.80 -21.18
N ASP A 172 2.99 14.34 -21.52
CA ASP A 172 1.77 14.99 -20.95
C ASP A 172 0.80 14.08 -20.17
N PHE A 173 1.26 12.89 -19.76
CA PHE A 173 0.53 12.13 -18.74
C PHE A 173 1.03 12.51 -17.35
N ASP A 174 0.11 12.93 -16.48
CA ASP A 174 0.41 13.11 -15.07
C ASP A 174 0.70 11.73 -14.45
N ASN A 175 1.98 11.34 -14.54
CA ASN A 175 2.60 10.10 -14.05
C ASN A 175 2.63 10.05 -12.50
N THR A 176 1.72 10.77 -11.87
CA THR A 176 1.62 10.95 -10.43
C THR A 176 0.55 9.99 -9.92
N PRO A 177 0.88 9.15 -8.94
CA PRO A 177 -0.07 8.20 -8.40
C PRO A 177 -1.19 8.96 -7.66
N THR A 178 -2.42 8.47 -7.80
CA THR A 178 -3.60 9.04 -7.17
C THR A 178 -3.90 8.30 -5.87
N LEU A 179 -4.00 9.06 -4.80
CA LEU A 179 -4.47 8.63 -3.51
C LEU A 179 -5.99 8.67 -3.49
N TRP A 180 -6.59 7.54 -3.10
CA TRP A 180 -8.02 7.41 -2.93
C TRP A 180 -8.33 6.83 -1.56
N GLN A 181 -9.24 7.52 -0.87
CA GLN A 181 -9.74 7.08 0.41
C GLN A 181 -11.13 6.44 0.21
N PRO A 182 -11.30 5.17 0.58
CA PRO A 182 -12.61 4.55 0.57
C PRO A 182 -13.51 5.22 1.61
N PRO A 183 -14.80 5.48 1.33
CA PRO A 183 -15.76 5.87 2.36
C PRO A 183 -15.94 4.67 3.30
N VAL A 184 -15.36 4.78 4.51
CA VAL A 184 -15.27 3.77 5.59
C VAL A 184 -15.96 2.44 5.25
N VAL A 185 -15.27 1.58 4.49
CA VAL A 185 -15.85 0.32 4.00
C VAL A 185 -15.84 -0.75 5.09
N THR A 186 -14.80 -0.79 5.95
CA THR A 186 -14.73 -1.78 7.04
C THR A 186 -13.99 -1.24 8.28
N LYS A 187 -14.21 -1.91 9.42
CA LYS A 187 -13.44 -1.69 10.66
C LYS A 187 -11.93 -1.91 10.45
N ARG A 188 -11.54 -2.84 9.57
CA ARG A 188 -10.13 -3.12 9.24
C ARG A 188 -9.46 -1.91 8.59
N ILE A 189 -10.10 -1.32 7.58
CA ILE A 189 -9.57 -0.15 6.88
C ILE A 189 -9.38 1.02 7.85
N ALA A 190 -10.34 1.23 8.76
CA ALA A 190 -10.24 2.26 9.79
C ALA A 190 -9.08 1.99 10.77
N ALA A 191 -8.98 0.77 11.30
CA ALA A 191 -7.92 0.39 12.25
C ALA A 191 -6.51 0.52 11.65
N GLN A 192 -6.37 0.24 10.36
CA GLN A 192 -5.08 0.34 9.65
C GLN A 192 -4.78 1.77 9.16
N SER A 193 -5.71 2.72 9.36
CA SER A 193 -5.65 4.06 8.74
C SER A 193 -5.37 3.97 7.23
N ALA A 194 -5.97 2.97 6.59
CA ALA A 194 -5.62 2.56 5.24
C ALA A 194 -6.23 3.49 4.18
N GLN A 195 -5.45 3.72 3.14
CA GLN A 195 -5.82 4.39 1.90
C GLN A 195 -5.26 3.58 0.74
N PHE A 196 -5.80 3.80 -0.46
CA PHE A 196 -5.34 3.10 -1.65
C PHE A 196 -4.63 4.07 -2.57
N LEU A 197 -3.47 3.64 -3.05
CA LEU A 197 -2.72 4.33 -4.07
C LEU A 197 -2.87 3.58 -5.38
N TYR A 198 -3.19 4.27 -6.46
CA TYR A 198 -3.23 3.68 -7.79
C TYR A 198 -2.66 4.64 -8.84
N SER A 199 -2.22 4.07 -9.95
CA SER A 199 -1.78 4.83 -11.12
C SER A 199 -2.05 4.03 -12.39
N ARG A 200 -1.64 4.58 -13.53
CA ARG A 200 -1.38 3.78 -14.71
C ARG A 200 -0.19 2.85 -14.45
N VAL A 201 -0.14 1.74 -15.16
CA VAL A 201 0.94 0.75 -15.04
C VAL A 201 2.26 1.38 -15.46
N SER A 202 3.21 1.38 -14.53
CA SER A 202 4.61 1.66 -14.79
C SER A 202 5.38 0.36 -15.00
N ASN A 203 6.43 0.43 -15.82
CA ASN A 203 7.40 -0.64 -16.03
C ASN A 203 8.75 -0.32 -15.36
N ASP A 204 8.75 0.59 -14.40
CA ASP A 204 9.93 0.87 -13.60
C ASP A 204 10.33 -0.36 -12.77
N ARG A 205 11.64 -0.50 -12.54
CA ARG A 205 12.21 -1.58 -11.72
C ARG A 205 11.73 -1.51 -10.27
N THR A 206 11.41 -0.32 -9.79
CA THR A 206 10.98 -0.08 -8.40
C THR A 206 9.56 -0.58 -8.12
N GLY A 207 8.71 -0.75 -9.13
CA GLY A 207 7.32 -1.15 -8.92
C GLY A 207 6.37 -0.88 -10.09
N SER A 208 5.10 -1.24 -9.89
CA SER A 208 4.06 -1.07 -10.91
C SER A 208 3.40 0.31 -10.87
N LEU A 209 3.69 1.10 -9.83
CA LEU A 209 3.19 2.45 -9.68
C LEU A 209 4.06 3.40 -10.51
N SER A 210 3.41 4.34 -11.18
CA SER A 210 4.08 5.47 -11.78
C SER A 210 4.37 6.48 -10.69
N PHE A 211 5.63 6.84 -10.52
CA PHE A 211 6.07 7.92 -9.64
C PHE A 211 6.79 8.97 -10.47
N ARG A 212 6.68 10.24 -10.06
CA ARG A 212 7.64 11.26 -10.49
C ARG A 212 8.94 11.03 -9.72
N CYS A 213 10.02 10.70 -10.41
CA CYS A 213 11.35 10.67 -9.79
C CYS A 213 11.83 12.11 -9.55
N GLY A 214 12.15 12.42 -8.30
CA GLY A 214 12.74 13.69 -7.87
C GLY A 214 13.26 13.58 -6.44
N GLU A 215 14.26 14.38 -6.08
CA GLU A 215 14.79 14.45 -4.71
C GLU A 215 13.70 14.90 -3.72
N ASN A 216 13.68 14.32 -2.51
CA ASN A 216 12.79 14.65 -1.38
C ASN A 216 11.30 14.25 -1.52
N ILE A 217 10.94 13.41 -2.50
CA ILE A 217 9.54 13.00 -2.73
C ILE A 217 9.23 11.65 -2.05
N VAL A 218 10.24 10.80 -1.88
CA VAL A 218 10.12 9.44 -1.33
C VAL A 218 11.16 9.23 -0.23
N ASN A 219 10.69 8.87 0.97
CA ASN A 219 11.54 8.46 2.08
C ASN A 219 11.62 6.94 2.14
N MET A 220 12.83 6.40 2.21
CA MET A 220 13.07 4.96 2.27
C MET A 220 13.92 4.62 3.49
N ILE A 221 13.32 3.90 4.43
CA ILE A 221 13.92 3.52 5.70
C ILE A 221 14.02 1.99 5.74
N VAL A 222 15.23 1.48 5.85
CA VAL A 222 15.53 0.06 5.92
C VAL A 222 15.29 -0.46 7.33
N ILE A 223 14.65 -1.62 7.49
CA ILE A 223 14.40 -2.22 8.80
C ILE A 223 15.07 -3.59 8.85
N THR A 224 16.21 -3.71 9.52
CA THR A 224 16.94 -4.99 9.64
C THR A 224 16.14 -6.02 10.47
N PRO A 225 16.39 -7.33 10.32
CA PRO A 225 15.71 -8.37 11.11
C PRO A 225 15.78 -8.13 12.64
N GLU A 226 16.93 -7.67 13.14
CA GLU A 226 17.12 -7.34 14.55
C GLU A 226 16.26 -6.15 14.96
N MET A 227 16.18 -5.12 14.10
CA MET A 227 15.33 -3.96 14.32
C MET A 227 13.86 -4.33 14.29
N LYS A 228 13.41 -5.20 13.36
CA LYS A 228 12.02 -5.68 13.30
C LYS A 228 11.56 -6.26 14.63
N THR A 229 12.41 -7.09 15.24
CA THR A 229 12.11 -7.72 16.54
C THR A 229 11.94 -6.69 17.65
N LYS A 230 12.78 -5.64 17.66
CA LYS A 230 12.66 -4.52 18.62
C LYS A 230 11.40 -3.70 18.35
N CYS A 231 11.16 -3.33 17.09
CA CYS A 231 9.98 -2.56 16.67
C CYS A 231 8.69 -3.26 17.05
N LEU A 232 8.53 -4.57 16.77
CA LEU A 232 7.30 -5.30 17.12
C LEU A 232 7.00 -5.24 18.61
N LYS A 233 8.01 -5.42 19.47
CA LYS A 233 7.84 -5.31 20.93
C LYS A 233 7.42 -3.91 21.36
N ILE A 234 8.03 -2.87 20.79
CA ILE A 234 7.70 -1.47 21.10
C ILE A 234 6.28 -1.14 20.62
N LEU A 235 5.94 -1.52 19.38
CA LEU A 235 4.64 -1.30 18.77
C LEU A 235 3.52 -1.96 19.57
N GLU A 236 3.72 -3.22 19.99
CA GLU A 236 2.77 -3.94 20.81
C GLU A 236 2.64 -3.34 22.22
N ASN A 237 3.75 -3.18 22.94
CA ASN A 237 3.70 -2.82 24.36
C ASN A 237 3.35 -1.35 24.60
N THR A 238 3.87 -0.44 23.77
CA THR A 238 3.76 1.01 24.00
C THR A 238 2.62 1.63 23.21
N PHE A 239 2.39 1.18 21.97
CA PHE A 239 1.43 1.80 21.05
C PHE A 239 0.15 0.99 20.84
N ASP A 240 0.07 -0.23 21.40
CA ASP A 240 -1.04 -1.18 21.20
C ASP A 240 -1.30 -1.51 19.71
N ILE A 241 -0.25 -1.45 18.91
CA ILE A 241 -0.27 -1.81 17.49
C ILE A 241 0.13 -3.27 17.38
N ARG A 242 -0.87 -4.13 17.28
CA ARG A 242 -0.75 -5.58 17.23
C ARG A 242 -1.71 -6.13 16.19
N ARG A 243 -1.50 -7.39 15.81
CA ARG A 243 -2.34 -8.06 14.81
C ARG A 243 -3.84 -7.97 15.16
N PHE A 244 -4.18 -8.18 16.42
CA PHE A 244 -5.56 -8.14 16.88
C PHE A 244 -6.22 -6.76 16.73
N THR A 245 -5.46 -5.67 16.95
CA THR A 245 -5.99 -4.30 16.82
C THR A 245 -6.03 -3.85 15.36
N LEU A 246 -5.09 -4.30 14.52
CA LEU A 246 -5.04 -3.98 13.09
C LEU A 246 -6.01 -4.80 12.22
N PHE A 247 -6.42 -5.97 12.69
CA PHE A 247 -7.37 -6.86 12.00
C PHE A 247 -8.56 -7.18 12.91
N PRO A 248 -9.44 -6.19 13.18
CA PRO A 248 -10.56 -6.33 14.11
C PRO A 248 -11.78 -7.06 13.51
N ASP A 249 -11.67 -7.55 12.28
CA ASP A 249 -12.74 -8.29 11.61
C ASP A 249 -12.66 -9.79 11.90
N ILE A 250 -13.68 -10.51 11.41
CA ILE A 250 -13.80 -11.95 11.67
C ILE A 250 -12.60 -12.74 11.15
N ASP A 251 -12.05 -12.38 10.00
CA ASP A 251 -10.86 -13.01 9.43
C ASP A 251 -9.65 -12.81 10.34
N GLY A 252 -9.45 -11.57 10.84
CA GLY A 252 -8.37 -11.25 11.77
C GLY A 252 -8.51 -11.97 13.11
N PHE A 253 -9.74 -12.05 13.64
CA PHE A 253 -10.06 -12.79 14.85
C PHE A 253 -9.76 -14.29 14.69
N CYS A 254 -10.27 -14.91 13.62
CA CYS A 254 -10.06 -16.33 13.33
C CYS A 254 -8.57 -16.65 13.13
N PHE A 255 -7.85 -15.82 12.38
CA PHE A 255 -6.42 -16.01 12.16
C PHE A 255 -5.63 -15.90 13.47
N SER A 256 -5.95 -14.92 14.32
CA SER A 256 -5.26 -14.73 15.62
C SER A 256 -5.49 -15.90 16.59
N ASN A 257 -6.59 -16.63 16.43
CA ASN A 257 -6.90 -17.85 17.22
C ASN A 257 -6.61 -19.16 16.44
N SER A 258 -5.83 -19.08 15.36
CA SER A 258 -5.42 -20.25 14.60
C SER A 258 -4.32 -21.05 15.32
N THR A 259 -4.01 -22.24 14.80
CA THR A 259 -2.93 -23.12 15.31
C THR A 259 -1.53 -22.51 15.25
N ASN A 260 -1.38 -21.34 14.61
CA ASN A 260 -0.12 -20.61 14.54
C ASN A 260 0.23 -19.89 15.86
N PHE A 261 -0.71 -19.78 16.80
CA PHE A 261 -0.56 -19.02 18.04
C PHE A 261 -0.86 -19.89 19.27
N GLY A 262 -0.24 -19.55 20.40
CA GLY A 262 -0.54 -20.17 21.68
C GLY A 262 -1.88 -19.68 22.24
N CYS A 263 -2.45 -20.43 23.19
CA CYS A 263 -3.77 -20.14 23.77
C CYS A 263 -3.88 -18.74 24.41
N HIS A 264 -2.77 -18.20 24.93
CA HIS A 264 -2.73 -16.87 25.56
C HIS A 264 -1.98 -15.83 24.72
N SER A 265 -1.62 -16.14 23.47
CA SER A 265 -0.81 -15.23 22.63
C SER A 265 -1.50 -13.89 22.32
N ASN A 266 -2.82 -13.81 22.49
CA ASN A 266 -3.59 -12.59 22.26
C ASN A 266 -3.99 -11.89 23.57
N GLU A 267 -3.72 -12.47 24.73
CA GLU A 267 -4.01 -11.86 26.02
C GLU A 267 -2.92 -10.83 26.36
N ARG A 268 -3.30 -9.73 27.00
CA ARG A 268 -2.38 -8.66 27.40
C ARG A 268 -2.00 -8.77 28.88
N TRP A 269 -2.79 -9.49 29.66
CA TRP A 269 -2.63 -9.78 31.08
C TRP A 269 -3.12 -11.18 31.37
#